data_AF-A0A958B192-F1
#
_entry.id   AF-A0A958B192-F1
#
_cell.length_a   1.000
_cell.length_b   1.000
_cell.length_c   1.000
_cell.angle_alpha   90.00
_cell.angle_beta   90.00
_cell.angle_gamma   90.00
#
_symmetry.space_group_name_H-M   'P 1'
#
loop_
_entity.id
_entity.type
_entity.pdbx_description
1 polymer ?
#
loop_
_entity_poly.entity_id
_entity_poly.type
_entity_poly.pdbx_seq_one_letter_code
_entity_poly.pdbx_strand_id
1 'polypeptide(L)'
;HGISIDLAEKTLVSNLVTLGQQTADLLGLDLTLADRDFTVHDAYLGGGYGVMGAAEREAIGLLARSEGLLADPVYTGRALAGLLDLIRTGRFAADETVVFWHTGGLPAIFAYEDALRG
;
A
#
# COMPACT_ATOMS: atom_id res chain seq x y z
N HIS A 1 -4.71 -7.30 -2.85
CA HIS A 1 -4.99 -5.86 -2.85
C HIS A 1 -3.69 -5.09 -2.62
N GLY A 2 -3.07 -4.57 -3.68
CA GLY A 2 -1.93 -3.66 -3.59
C GLY A 2 -2.41 -2.22 -3.73
N ILE A 3 -1.80 -1.30 -2.98
CA ILE A 3 -2.06 0.15 -3.12
C ILE A 3 -0.88 0.74 -3.89
N SER A 4 -1.16 1.37 -5.03
CA SER A 4 -0.12 2.03 -5.82
C SER A 4 0.32 3.33 -5.16
N ILE A 5 1.63 3.62 -5.27
CA ILE A 5 2.23 4.82 -4.69
C ILE A 5 2.39 5.92 -5.74
N ASP A 6 2.72 5.57 -6.97
CA ASP A 6 3.08 6.54 -8.02
C ASP A 6 2.67 6.14 -9.45
N LEU A 7 2.26 4.89 -9.68
CA LEU A 7 1.93 4.37 -11.01
C LEU A 7 0.43 4.13 -11.18
N ALA A 8 -0.06 4.36 -12.40
CA ALA A 8 -1.40 3.91 -12.79
C ALA A 8 -1.48 2.36 -12.74
N GLU A 9 -2.67 1.84 -12.41
CA GLU A 9 -2.94 0.41 -12.23
C GLU A 9 -2.40 -0.41 -13.41
N LYS A 10 -2.77 -0.02 -14.63
CA LYS A 10 -2.35 -0.72 -15.86
C LYS A 10 -0.83 -0.84 -15.99
N THR A 11 -0.10 0.22 -15.68
CA THR A 11 1.37 0.23 -15.76
C THR A 11 1.97 -0.67 -14.69
N LEU A 12 1.50 -0.55 -13.45
CA LEU A 12 2.00 -1.34 -12.34
C LEU A 12 1.70 -2.84 -12.53
N VAL A 13 0.49 -3.19 -12.97
CA VAL A 13 0.11 -4.59 -13.26
C VAL A 13 0.99 -5.19 -14.35
N SER A 14 1.25 -4.46 -15.44
CA SER A 14 2.15 -4.93 -16.50
C SER A 14 3.57 -5.21 -15.98
N ASN A 15 4.07 -4.37 -15.06
CA ASN A 15 5.38 -4.58 -14.42
C ASN A 15 5.36 -5.80 -13.50
N LEU A 16 4.28 -5.99 -12.71
CA LEU A 16 4.11 -7.11 -11.80
C LEU A 16 4.02 -8.46 -12.53
N VAL A 17 3.30 -8.53 -13.64
CA VAL A 17 3.24 -9.72 -14.50
C VAL A 17 4.64 -10.06 -15.01
N THR A 18 5.37 -9.08 -15.53
CA THR A 18 6.71 -9.27 -16.08
C THR A 18 7.69 -9.77 -15.01
N LEU A 19 7.78 -9.08 -13.87
CA LEU A 19 8.68 -9.44 -12.77
C LEU A 19 8.28 -10.76 -12.11
N GLY A 20 6.97 -11.00 -11.98
CA GLY A 20 6.43 -12.24 -11.44
C GLY A 20 6.79 -13.43 -12.32
N GLN A 21 6.63 -13.31 -13.65
CA GLN A 21 6.98 -14.39 -14.57
C GLN A 21 8.49 -14.67 -14.56
N GLN A 22 9.32 -13.62 -14.59
CA GLN A 22 10.77 -13.78 -14.47
C GLN A 22 11.18 -14.48 -13.17
N THR A 23 10.47 -14.19 -12.07
CA THR A 23 10.70 -14.83 -10.78
C THR A 23 10.26 -16.30 -10.80
N ALA A 24 9.11 -16.61 -11.41
CA ALA A 24 8.64 -17.98 -11.58
C ALA A 24 9.62 -18.83 -12.40
N ASP A 25 10.09 -18.29 -13.52
CA ASP A 25 11.06 -18.95 -14.40
C ASP A 25 12.39 -19.21 -13.66
N LEU A 26 12.88 -18.21 -12.91
CA LEU A 26 14.11 -18.34 -12.10
C LEU A 26 13.99 -19.44 -11.03
N LEU A 27 12.81 -19.59 -10.45
CA LEU A 27 12.52 -20.59 -9.43
C LEU A 27 12.12 -21.96 -10.02
N GLY A 28 11.96 -22.06 -11.34
CA GLY A 28 11.51 -23.28 -12.02
C GLY A 28 10.06 -23.67 -11.70
N LEU A 29 9.20 -22.68 -11.44
CA LEU A 29 7.79 -22.90 -11.13
C LEU A 29 6.96 -23.02 -12.42
N ASP A 30 6.09 -24.02 -12.48
CA ASP A 30 5.07 -24.14 -13.54
C ASP A 30 3.89 -23.20 -13.25
N LEU A 31 4.15 -21.89 -13.42
CA LEU A 31 3.24 -20.81 -13.12
C LEU A 31 3.22 -19.83 -14.28
N THR A 32 2.03 -19.56 -14.83
CA THR A 32 1.79 -18.51 -15.81
C THR A 32 1.01 -17.39 -15.15
N LEU A 33 1.60 -16.21 -15.03
CA LEU A 33 0.97 -15.02 -14.45
C LEU A 33 0.31 -14.16 -15.52
N ALA A 34 -0.85 -13.61 -15.19
CA ALA A 34 -1.61 -12.69 -16.03
C ALA A 34 -2.15 -11.52 -15.20
N ASP A 35 -2.61 -10.46 -15.89
CA ASP A 35 -3.11 -9.23 -15.27
C ASP A 35 -4.16 -9.51 -14.17
N ARG A 36 -5.05 -10.49 -14.40
CA ARG A 36 -6.13 -10.88 -13.46
C ARG A 36 -5.63 -11.42 -12.12
N ASP A 37 -4.38 -11.85 -12.03
CA ASP A 37 -3.79 -12.39 -10.80
C ASP A 37 -3.35 -11.26 -9.85
N PHE A 38 -3.38 -10.02 -10.31
CA PHE A 38 -3.00 -8.84 -9.56
C PHE A 38 -4.21 -7.94 -9.35
N THR A 39 -4.40 -7.49 -8.11
CA THR A 39 -5.38 -6.45 -7.78
C THR A 39 -4.64 -5.25 -7.23
N VAL A 40 -4.61 -4.17 -7.99
CA VAL A 40 -3.91 -2.92 -7.65
C VAL A 40 -4.91 -1.77 -7.62
N HIS A 41 -4.77 -0.87 -6.65
CA HIS A 41 -5.60 0.33 -6.51
C HIS A 41 -4.73 1.57 -6.70
N ASP A 42 -5.02 2.38 -7.72
CA ASP A 42 -4.32 3.64 -7.99
C ASP A 42 -5.16 4.89 -7.63
N ALA A 43 -6.34 4.70 -7.02
CA ALA A 43 -7.17 5.80 -6.53
C ALA A 43 -6.53 6.59 -5.36
N TYR A 44 -5.48 6.06 -4.73
CA TYR A 44 -4.83 6.61 -3.54
C TYR A 44 -3.54 7.39 -3.84
N LEU A 45 -3.26 7.72 -5.11
CA LEU A 45 -2.05 8.44 -5.50
C LEU A 45 -1.95 9.86 -4.90
N GLY A 46 -3.08 10.44 -4.48
CA GLY A 46 -3.13 11.71 -3.75
C GLY A 46 -2.42 12.86 -4.49
N GLY A 47 -1.53 13.57 -3.79
CA GLY A 47 -0.69 14.63 -4.36
C GLY A 47 0.51 14.14 -5.18
N GLY A 48 0.60 12.82 -5.43
CA GLY A 48 1.74 12.19 -6.07
C GLY A 48 2.72 11.57 -5.08
N TYR A 49 3.85 11.11 -5.62
CA TYR A 49 4.90 10.45 -4.86
C TYR A 49 5.50 11.37 -3.79
N GLY A 50 5.66 10.87 -2.56
CA GLY A 50 6.26 11.62 -1.45
C GLY A 50 5.36 12.69 -0.82
N VAL A 51 4.15 12.91 -1.34
CA VAL A 51 3.23 13.93 -0.81
C VAL A 51 2.22 13.28 0.14
N MET A 52 2.36 13.57 1.43
CA MET A 52 1.46 13.05 2.47
C MET A 52 0.12 13.83 2.50
N GLY A 53 -0.98 13.14 2.22
CA GLY A 53 -2.33 13.68 2.30
C GLY A 53 -2.95 13.53 3.69
N ALA A 54 -4.24 13.90 3.79
CA ALA A 54 -5.00 13.78 5.03
C ALA A 54 -5.31 12.31 5.39
N ALA A 55 -5.52 11.46 4.39
CA ALA A 55 -5.80 10.04 4.59
C ALA A 55 -4.58 9.31 5.19
N GLU A 56 -3.38 9.60 4.69
CA GLU A 56 -2.14 9.04 5.24
C GLU A 56 -1.90 9.52 6.68
N ARG A 57 -2.10 10.80 6.97
CA ARG A 57 -2.00 11.32 8.35
C ARG A 57 -2.97 10.63 9.30
N GLU A 58 -4.22 10.46 8.88
CA GLU A 58 -5.26 9.78 9.67
C GLU A 58 -4.87 8.32 9.94
N ALA A 59 -4.44 7.60 8.90
CA ALA A 59 -4.04 6.20 8.98
C ALA A 59 -2.82 6.00 9.90
N ILE A 60 -1.77 6.81 9.72
CA ILE A 60 -0.55 6.76 10.55
C ILE A 60 -0.90 7.06 12.01
N GLY A 61 -1.69 8.11 12.25
CA GLY A 61 -2.10 8.48 13.59
C GLY A 61 -2.97 7.41 14.25
N LEU A 62 -3.86 6.77 13.50
CA LEU A 62 -4.68 5.66 14.01
C LEU A 62 -3.80 4.50 14.45
N LEU A 63 -2.92 3.99 13.57
CA LEU A 63 -2.03 2.86 13.87
C LEU A 63 -1.13 3.14 15.08
N ALA A 64 -0.57 4.35 15.15
CA ALA A 64 0.27 4.76 16.26
C ALA A 64 -0.49 4.77 17.60
N ARG A 65 -1.73 5.27 17.61
CA ARG A 65 -2.54 5.38 18.83
C ARG A 65 -3.19 4.07 19.25
N SER A 66 -3.56 3.20 18.31
CA SER A 66 -4.23 1.93 18.64
C SER A 66 -3.25 0.79 18.89
N GLU A 67 -2.21 0.65 18.07
CA GLU A 67 -1.29 -0.49 18.10
C GLU A 67 0.12 -0.14 18.57
N GLY A 68 0.44 1.15 18.75
CA GLY A 68 1.79 1.60 19.09
C GLY A 68 2.81 1.41 17.95
N LEU A 69 2.33 1.20 16.72
CA LEU A 69 3.16 0.99 15.53
C LEU A 69 3.20 2.27 14.68
N LEU A 70 4.37 2.58 14.15
CA LEU A 70 4.56 3.72 13.25
C LEU A 70 4.60 3.24 11.81
N ALA A 71 4.04 4.02 10.89
CA ALA A 71 4.12 3.81 9.45
C ALA A 71 4.73 5.05 8.78
N ASP A 72 5.49 4.85 7.71
CA ASP A 72 6.10 5.97 7.00
C ASP A 72 5.08 6.77 6.17
N PRO A 73 5.30 8.09 5.97
CA PRO A 73 4.37 8.96 5.24
C PRO A 73 4.19 8.68 3.75
N VAL A 74 5.10 7.92 3.13
CA VAL A 74 5.17 7.78 1.66
C VAL A 74 4.59 6.47 1.19
N TYR A 75 5.00 5.35 1.80
CA TYR A 75 4.66 4.01 1.34
C TYR A 75 3.63 3.35 2.25
N THR A 76 4.03 2.99 3.46
CA THR A 76 3.25 2.18 4.39
C THR A 76 2.03 2.94 4.89
N GLY A 77 2.17 4.24 5.15
CA GLY A 77 1.05 5.10 5.53
C GLY A 77 -0.02 5.20 4.43
N ARG A 78 0.40 5.27 3.16
CA ARG A 78 -0.53 5.27 2.01
C ARG A 78 -1.18 3.91 1.80
N ALA A 79 -0.41 2.84 1.91
CA ALA A 79 -0.95 1.48 1.84
C ALA A 79 -1.98 1.23 2.95
N LEU A 80 -1.71 1.72 4.17
CA LEU A 80 -2.63 1.63 5.28
C LEU A 80 -3.88 2.49 5.07
N ALA A 81 -3.73 3.73 4.58
CA ALA A 81 -4.86 4.59 4.26
C ALA A 81 -5.79 3.95 3.23
N GLY A 82 -5.23 3.35 2.17
CA GLY A 82 -6.00 2.59 1.19
C GLY A 82 -6.70 1.38 1.79
N LEU A 83 -6.02 0.61 2.65
CA LEU A 83 -6.64 -0.52 3.35
C LEU A 83 -7.83 -0.09 4.22
N LEU A 84 -7.68 0.98 5.01
CA LEU A 84 -8.75 1.49 5.88
C LEU A 84 -9.97 1.93 5.07
N ASP A 85 -9.76 2.59 3.94
CA ASP A 85 -10.85 2.99 3.04
C ASP A 85 -11.55 1.77 2.40
N LEU A 86 -10.79 0.77 1.94
CA LEU A 86 -11.36 -0.48 1.43
C LEU A 86 -12.20 -1.22 2.49
N ILE A 87 -11.77 -1.21 3.75
CA ILE A 87 -12.57 -1.76 4.87
C ILE A 87 -13.86 -0.94 5.05
N ARG A 88 -13.76 0.39 5.11
CA ARG A 88 -14.92 1.29 5.33
C ARG A 88 -15.96 1.22 4.21
N THR A 89 -15.52 0.96 2.99
CA THR A 89 -16.38 0.82 1.81
C THR A 89 -16.94 -0.60 1.64
N GLY A 90 -16.66 -1.51 2.58
CA GLY A 90 -17.21 -2.86 2.58
C GLY A 90 -16.57 -3.79 1.54
N ARG A 91 -15.33 -3.51 1.13
CA ARG A 91 -14.61 -4.39 0.18
C ARG A 91 -14.30 -5.77 0.77
N PHE A 92 -14.19 -5.86 2.08
CA PHE A 92 -13.94 -7.09 2.84
C PHE A 92 -15.17 -7.44 3.66
N ALA A 93 -15.44 -8.73 3.84
CA ALA A 93 -16.52 -9.19 4.72
C ALA A 93 -16.17 -8.89 6.19
N ALA A 94 -17.19 -8.76 7.04
CA ALA A 94 -16.99 -8.40 8.45
C ALA A 94 -16.21 -9.45 9.27
N ASP A 95 -16.22 -10.71 8.82
CA ASP A 95 -15.51 -11.85 9.39
C ASP A 95 -14.23 -12.22 8.62
N GLU A 96 -13.88 -11.45 7.59
CA GLU A 96 -12.69 -11.69 6.78
C GLU A 96 -11.41 -11.29 7.54
N THR A 97 -10.43 -12.18 7.57
CA THR A 97 -9.12 -11.88 8.15
C THR A 97 -8.20 -11.27 7.09
N VAL A 98 -7.74 -10.03 7.32
CA VAL A 98 -6.84 -9.33 6.41
C VAL A 98 -5.43 -9.25 7.00
N VAL A 99 -4.43 -9.65 6.22
CA VAL A 99 -3.01 -9.49 6.57
C VAL A 99 -2.47 -8.22 5.93
N PHE A 100 -2.09 -7.24 6.75
CA PHE A 100 -1.39 -6.04 6.29
C PHE A 100 0.12 -6.25 6.30
N TRP A 101 0.78 -6.08 5.15
CA TRP A 101 2.24 -6.16 5.05
C TRP A 101 2.88 -4.81 5.33
N HIS A 102 3.43 -4.64 6.53
CA HIS A 102 4.17 -3.44 6.91
C HIS A 102 5.63 -3.51 6.41
N THR A 103 5.94 -2.88 5.29
CA THR A 103 7.27 -2.98 4.64
C THR A 103 8.36 -2.09 5.25
N GLY A 104 8.02 -1.16 6.14
CA GLY A 104 9.00 -0.35 6.88
C GLY A 104 8.98 1.13 6.49
N GLY A 105 10.14 1.70 6.15
CA GLY A 105 10.27 3.12 5.76
C GLY A 105 10.40 4.12 6.90
N LEU A 106 10.44 3.65 8.15
CA LEU A 106 10.42 4.49 9.36
C LEU A 106 11.39 5.69 9.38
N PRO A 107 12.65 5.61 8.89
CA PRO A 107 13.54 6.77 8.89
C PRO A 107 12.97 7.98 8.15
N ALA A 108 12.05 7.80 7.19
CA ALA A 108 11.42 8.90 6.47
C ALA A 108 10.55 9.78 7.37
N ILE A 109 10.04 9.27 8.50
CA ILE A 109 9.19 10.02 9.45
C ILE A 109 9.87 11.32 9.92
N PHE A 110 11.19 11.30 10.14
CA PHE A 110 11.92 12.48 10.62
C PHE A 110 11.94 13.65 9.63
N ALA A 111 11.71 13.39 8.34
CA ALA A 111 11.58 14.44 7.33
C ALA A 111 10.18 15.09 7.30
N TYR A 112 9.20 14.52 8.01
CA TYR A 112 7.80 14.95 8.00
C TYR A 112 7.29 15.35 9.40
N GLU A 113 8.21 15.69 10.33
CA GLU A 113 7.89 15.99 11.73
C GLU A 113 6.76 17.03 11.87
N ASP A 114 6.89 18.19 11.22
CA ASP A 114 5.91 19.28 11.32
C ASP A 114 4.52 18.86 10.81
N ALA A 115 4.48 18.02 9.78
CA ALA A 115 3.23 17.55 9.18
C ALA A 115 2.53 16.45 10.00
N LEU A 116 3.22 15.83 10.95
CA LEU A 116 2.70 14.78 11.83
C LEU A 116 2.37 15.27 13.26
N ARG A 117 2.82 16.47 13.63
CA ARG A 117 2.59 17.07 14.96
C ARG A 117 1.18 17.67 15.16
N GLY A 118 0.33 17.69 14.13
CA GLY A 118 -1.06 18.18 14.17
C GLY A 118 -2.09 17.08 14.23
#